data_AF-A0A928XKH7-F1
#
_entry.id   AF-A0A928XKH7-F1
#
_cell.length_a   1.000
_cell.length_b   1.000
_cell.length_c   1.000
_cell.angle_alpha   90.00
_cell.angle_beta   90.00
_cell.angle_gamma   90.00
#
_symmetry.space_group_name_H-M   'P 1'
#
loop_
_entity.id
_entity.type
_entity.pdbx_description
1 polymer ?
#
loop_
_entity_poly.entity_id
_entity_poly.type
_entity_poly.pdbx_seq_one_letter_code
_entity_poly.pdbx_strand_id
1 'polypeptide(L)'
;MRFLLAALLCSATASAATTSENAAKYQALRSRLSSEFIVVGDAPGMSQPADERIEPQGIIRWSDSTIGLGWYIGALATEHYILAHPAQFPGAPGTLATTADELYFALRAMERLDLVADASFPPPCTQEPKLNGFFLRDDVPDGFYSNFPPMTAMTSDFIDPELTNKEMSQDQVYHVLLGLALVKALVPKQTFVKARDLNAWAAEQGKRIIEHVSSHNWVIKNPACGDRDVNRGPLASGFSHGTRLAAGFFTDGAWLPAVDDALAGIWEISSQPTAPQYIKADNLHMAMSVAAVGNGWGAATAENLATLSEKEDWPAYPLAHRVIHGLDAGWCTVGAKVSQRAREMIDELPAGAEPKSPLPGGPAPHGFTVWNRFIRGKSQHYVGSPNSEGIRYNGVDYLLLHNLYAIATPATWEGGNGPGIPECPPDVPDAGTGGGGNAAASGEDSGCGCRVSQVRAGSFAWLGLALALAARRRSRRQAGPNIHHRQ
;
A
#
# COMPACT_ATOMS: atom_id res chain seq x y z
N MET A 1 10.14 -44.16 46.15
CA MET A 1 10.93 -43.37 45.19
C MET A 1 9.97 -42.93 44.08
N ARG A 2 9.22 -41.82 44.13
CA ARG A 2 9.54 -40.38 44.26
C ARG A 2 10.55 -39.87 43.21
N PHE A 3 10.07 -39.65 41.99
CA PHE A 3 10.61 -38.65 41.04
C PHE A 3 9.45 -37.78 40.56
N LEU A 4 9.25 -36.66 41.25
CA LEU A 4 8.40 -35.54 40.82
C LEU A 4 9.35 -34.56 40.11
N LEU A 5 9.37 -34.61 38.78
CA LEU A 5 10.09 -33.64 37.96
C LEU A 5 9.25 -32.36 37.93
N ALA A 6 9.63 -31.38 38.75
CA ALA A 6 9.09 -30.04 38.69
C ALA A 6 9.62 -29.37 37.41
N ALA A 7 8.81 -29.36 36.36
CA ALA A 7 9.01 -28.48 35.22
C ALA A 7 8.77 -27.04 35.69
N LEU A 8 9.85 -26.37 36.12
CA LEU A 8 9.87 -24.92 36.27
C LEU A 8 9.66 -24.34 34.86
N LEU A 9 8.41 -24.05 34.53
CA LEU A 9 8.07 -23.11 33.47
C LEU A 9 8.59 -21.76 33.95
N CYS A 10 9.83 -21.43 33.56
CA CYS A 10 10.31 -20.06 33.54
C CYS A 10 9.45 -19.32 32.52
N SER A 11 8.28 -18.88 32.94
CA SER A 11 7.54 -17.80 32.30
C SER A 11 8.41 -16.56 32.44
N ALA A 12 9.41 -16.43 31.58
CA ALA A 12 10.08 -15.16 31.37
C ALA A 12 8.98 -14.19 30.98
N THR A 13 8.63 -13.30 31.90
CA THR A 13 7.82 -12.13 31.59
C THR A 13 8.59 -11.39 30.51
N ALA A 14 8.18 -11.54 29.26
CA ALA A 14 8.70 -10.73 28.17
C ALA A 14 8.40 -9.28 28.56
N SER A 15 9.43 -8.57 29.04
CA SER A 15 9.29 -7.13 29.25
C SER A 15 9.06 -6.55 27.88
N ALA A 16 7.93 -5.86 27.70
CA ALA A 16 7.68 -5.11 26.48
C ALA A 16 8.91 -4.22 26.20
N ALA A 17 9.37 -4.22 24.94
CA ALA A 17 10.52 -3.42 24.54
C ALA A 17 10.30 -1.95 24.95
N THR A 18 11.32 -1.30 25.47
CA THR A 18 11.17 0.13 25.81
C THR A 18 11.10 0.96 24.52
N THR A 19 10.54 2.17 24.60
CA THR A 19 10.60 3.15 23.50
C THR A 19 12.00 3.31 22.91
N SER A 20 13.01 3.39 23.78
CA SER A 20 14.39 3.56 23.34
C SER A 20 14.91 2.35 22.57
N GLU A 21 14.47 1.15 22.92
CA GLU A 21 14.79 -0.07 22.17
C GLU A 21 14.15 -0.06 20.78
N ASN A 22 12.87 0.31 20.68
CA ASN A 22 12.18 0.40 19.39
C ASN A 22 12.74 1.52 18.50
N ALA A 23 13.10 2.67 19.08
CA ALA A 23 13.81 3.74 18.38
C ALA A 23 15.20 3.28 17.89
N ALA A 24 15.93 2.49 18.68
CA ALA A 24 17.22 1.92 18.26
C ALA A 24 17.06 0.89 17.13
N LYS A 25 16.02 0.04 17.17
CA LYS A 25 15.67 -0.86 16.06
C LYS A 25 15.38 -0.06 14.79
N TYR A 26 14.51 0.95 14.88
CA TYR A 26 14.17 1.83 13.77
C TYR A 26 15.43 2.47 13.16
N GLN A 27 16.29 3.07 13.99
CA GLN A 27 17.51 3.72 13.53
C GLN A 27 18.48 2.73 12.85
N ALA A 28 18.64 1.51 13.40
CA ALA A 28 19.48 0.48 12.81
C ALA A 28 18.96 0.05 11.43
N LEU A 29 17.64 -0.19 11.30
CA LEU A 29 17.01 -0.54 10.03
C LEU A 29 17.08 0.60 9.02
N ARG A 30 16.88 1.84 9.46
CA ARG A 30 16.95 3.04 8.62
C ARG A 30 18.36 3.25 8.07
N SER A 31 19.38 3.07 8.91
CA SER A 31 20.79 3.11 8.51
C SER A 31 21.14 1.98 7.55
N ARG A 32 20.61 0.77 7.75
CA ARG A 32 20.81 -0.35 6.84
C ARG A 32 20.16 -0.07 5.48
N LEU A 33 18.92 0.41 5.47
CA LEU A 33 18.22 0.78 4.23
C LEU A 33 19.09 1.70 3.38
N SER A 34 19.56 2.81 3.95
CA SER A 34 20.35 3.84 3.25
C SER A 34 21.76 3.41 2.84
N SER A 35 22.36 2.45 3.54
CA SER A 35 23.71 1.96 3.23
C SER A 35 23.74 0.72 2.34
N GLU A 36 22.66 -0.05 2.30
CA GLU A 36 22.67 -1.39 1.71
C GLU A 36 21.60 -1.66 0.67
N PHE A 37 20.48 -0.92 0.67
CA PHE A 37 19.33 -1.22 -0.18
C PHE A 37 18.90 -0.07 -1.08
N ILE A 38 19.36 1.15 -0.84
CA ILE A 38 18.99 2.30 -1.67
C ILE A 38 20.17 3.25 -1.88
N VAL A 39 20.25 3.83 -3.06
CA VAL A 39 21.10 5.00 -3.34
C VAL A 39 20.17 6.19 -3.48
N VAL A 40 20.24 7.16 -2.57
CA VAL A 40 19.38 8.35 -2.61
C VAL A 40 19.90 9.32 -3.68
N GLY A 41 19.02 9.72 -4.60
CA GLY A 41 19.34 10.65 -5.67
C GLY A 41 18.30 10.69 -6.81
N ASP A 42 18.63 11.37 -7.90
CA ASP A 42 17.71 11.65 -9.03
C ASP A 42 18.01 10.81 -10.29
N ALA A 43 19.16 10.13 -10.37
CA ALA A 43 19.50 9.32 -11.53
C ALA A 43 18.65 8.03 -11.62
N PRO A 44 18.57 7.37 -12.80
CA PRO A 44 17.92 6.07 -12.94
C PRO A 44 18.39 5.05 -11.89
N GLY A 45 17.45 4.29 -11.33
CA GLY A 45 17.67 3.37 -10.22
C GLY A 45 17.83 4.01 -8.84
N MET A 46 18.14 5.31 -8.75
CA MET A 46 18.23 6.01 -7.46
C MET A 46 16.86 6.27 -6.85
N SER A 47 16.85 6.30 -5.51
CA SER A 47 15.68 6.47 -4.65
C SER A 47 14.59 5.42 -4.85
N GLN A 48 14.98 4.22 -5.32
CA GLN A 48 14.15 3.02 -5.36
C GLN A 48 14.81 1.93 -4.51
N PRO A 49 14.20 1.54 -3.38
CA PRO A 49 14.78 0.51 -2.54
C PRO A 49 14.79 -0.83 -3.29
N ALA A 50 15.92 -1.53 -3.22
CA ALA A 50 16.01 -2.93 -3.59
C ALA A 50 15.10 -3.76 -2.68
N ASP A 51 14.46 -4.78 -3.24
CA ASP A 51 13.52 -5.63 -2.53
C ASP A 51 14.25 -6.64 -1.65
N GLU A 52 15.32 -7.23 -2.20
CA GLU A 52 16.09 -8.27 -1.54
C GLU A 52 17.58 -8.27 -1.93
N ARG A 53 18.41 -8.70 -0.98
CA ARG A 53 19.82 -9.05 -1.18
C ARG A 53 20.01 -10.53 -0.90
N ILE A 54 20.61 -11.25 -1.84
CA ILE A 54 20.88 -12.68 -1.77
C ILE A 54 22.40 -12.85 -1.66
N GLU A 55 22.91 -12.72 -0.43
CA GLU A 55 24.35 -12.60 -0.20
C GLU A 55 25.20 -13.80 -0.65
N PRO A 56 24.77 -15.07 -0.44
CA PRO A 56 25.58 -16.21 -0.90
C PRO A 56 25.82 -16.23 -2.42
N GLN A 57 24.96 -15.56 -3.19
CA GLN A 57 25.01 -15.47 -4.64
C GLN A 57 25.54 -14.11 -5.13
N GLY A 58 25.70 -13.13 -4.24
CA GLY A 58 26.07 -11.77 -4.61
C GLY A 58 25.03 -11.07 -5.48
N ILE A 59 23.73 -11.39 -5.32
CA ILE A 59 22.64 -10.84 -6.14
C ILE A 59 21.84 -9.82 -5.33
N ILE A 60 21.51 -8.68 -5.94
CA ILE A 60 20.54 -7.70 -5.42
C ILE A 60 19.41 -7.50 -6.42
N ARG A 61 18.18 -7.36 -5.93
CA ARG A 61 16.98 -7.43 -6.77
C ARG A 61 16.05 -6.24 -6.60
N TRP A 62 15.50 -5.80 -7.74
CA TRP A 62 14.35 -4.92 -7.87
C TRP A 62 13.29 -5.65 -8.69
N SER A 63 12.20 -6.10 -8.08
CA SER A 63 11.07 -6.75 -8.74
C SER A 63 9.80 -6.29 -8.06
N ASP A 64 8.88 -5.68 -8.82
CA ASP A 64 7.77 -4.91 -8.27
C ASP A 64 8.22 -3.70 -7.42
N SER A 65 9.38 -3.10 -7.74
CA SER A 65 10.04 -2.09 -6.91
C SER A 65 9.15 -0.90 -6.54
N THR A 66 8.19 -0.49 -7.39
CA THR A 66 7.24 0.57 -7.05
C THR A 66 6.35 0.26 -5.84
N ILE A 67 6.12 -1.00 -5.49
CA ILE A 67 5.50 -1.34 -4.20
C ILE A 67 6.44 -0.87 -3.08
N GLY A 68 7.70 -1.30 -3.11
CA GLY A 68 8.72 -0.85 -2.16
C GLY A 68 8.87 0.68 -2.12
N LEU A 69 8.82 1.35 -3.28
CA LEU A 69 8.85 2.80 -3.40
C LEU A 69 7.63 3.46 -2.73
N GLY A 70 6.42 2.95 -2.93
CA GLY A 70 5.21 3.47 -2.27
C GLY A 70 5.31 3.38 -0.75
N TRP A 71 5.77 2.24 -0.23
CA TRP A 71 6.03 2.04 1.19
C TRP A 71 7.13 2.97 1.72
N TYR A 72 8.18 3.19 0.92
CA TYR A 72 9.29 4.05 1.27
C TYR A 72 8.90 5.54 1.31
N ILE A 73 8.13 6.00 0.33
CA ILE A 73 7.51 7.34 0.36
C ILE A 73 6.66 7.50 1.63
N GLY A 74 5.85 6.49 1.98
CA GLY A 74 5.07 6.49 3.22
C GLY A 74 5.94 6.56 4.48
N ALA A 75 7.03 5.78 4.53
CA ALA A 75 7.95 5.77 5.67
C ALA A 75 8.63 7.14 5.85
N LEU A 76 9.05 7.79 4.77
CA LEU A 76 9.63 9.13 4.80
C LEU A 76 8.59 10.21 5.18
N ALA A 77 7.35 10.13 4.69
CA ALA A 77 6.28 11.05 5.05
C ALA A 77 5.96 11.00 6.56
N THR A 78 5.89 9.79 7.10
CA THR A 78 5.64 9.56 8.52
C THR A 78 6.84 9.94 9.39
N GLU A 79 8.08 9.68 8.94
CA GLU A 79 9.31 10.15 9.59
C GLU A 79 9.37 11.70 9.61
N HIS A 80 9.03 12.35 8.50
CA HIS A 80 8.96 13.82 8.43
C HIS A 80 7.97 14.39 9.45
N TYR A 81 6.79 13.78 9.58
CA TYR A 81 5.81 14.19 10.58
C TYR A 81 6.35 14.05 12.00
N ILE A 82 6.91 12.90 12.35
CA ILE A 82 7.48 12.64 13.67
C ILE A 82 8.56 13.68 14.01
N LEU A 83 9.49 13.94 13.08
CA LEU A 83 10.57 14.92 13.25
C LEU A 83 10.10 16.37 13.31
N ALA A 84 8.97 16.70 12.66
CA ALA A 84 8.35 18.02 12.72
C ALA A 84 7.60 18.29 14.04
N HIS A 85 7.37 17.26 14.86
CA HIS A 85 6.63 17.36 16.13
C HIS A 85 7.47 16.87 17.33
N PRO A 86 8.65 17.46 17.61
CA PRO A 86 9.58 16.97 18.64
C PRO A 86 9.03 17.01 20.08
N ALA A 87 8.00 17.84 20.34
CA ALA A 87 7.32 17.85 21.62
C ALA A 87 6.43 16.61 21.84
N GLN A 88 5.92 16.03 20.75
CA GLN A 88 5.08 14.82 20.77
C GLN A 88 5.93 13.55 20.61
N PHE A 89 7.04 13.65 19.87
CA PHE A 89 7.95 12.54 19.61
C PHE A 89 9.40 12.88 20.02
N PRO A 90 9.65 13.08 21.32
CA PRO A 90 10.99 13.37 21.81
C PRO A 90 11.95 12.22 21.48
N GLY A 91 13.19 12.57 21.10
CA GLY A 91 14.23 11.59 20.81
C GLY A 91 14.11 10.85 19.47
N ALA A 92 13.19 11.25 18.59
CA ALA A 92 13.10 10.69 17.24
C ALA A 92 14.44 10.80 16.49
N PRO A 93 14.95 9.72 15.87
CA PRO A 93 16.24 9.73 15.19
C PRO A 93 16.17 10.44 13.83
N GLY A 94 17.26 11.11 13.43
CA GLY A 94 17.39 11.76 12.13
C GLY A 94 17.25 13.28 12.18
N THR A 95 17.09 13.92 11.02
CA THR A 95 16.85 15.37 10.93
C THR A 95 15.76 15.67 9.91
N LEU A 96 14.91 16.65 10.22
CA LEU A 96 13.79 17.04 9.36
C LEU A 96 14.25 17.42 7.94
N ALA A 97 15.37 18.14 7.82
CA ALA A 97 15.90 18.58 6.53
C ALA A 97 16.38 17.40 5.67
N THR A 98 17.12 16.44 6.24
CA THR A 98 17.56 15.24 5.51
C THR A 98 16.38 14.40 5.05
N THR A 99 15.39 14.17 5.91
CA THR A 99 14.19 13.42 5.56
C THR A 99 13.38 14.13 4.47
N ALA A 100 13.26 15.47 4.51
CA ALA A 100 12.59 16.23 3.47
C ALA A 100 13.31 16.14 2.11
N ASP A 101 14.65 16.22 2.09
CA ASP A 101 15.45 16.05 0.88
C ASP A 101 15.34 14.64 0.30
N GLU A 102 15.34 13.62 1.15
CA GLU A 102 15.18 12.22 0.73
C GLU A 102 13.76 11.93 0.21
N LEU A 103 12.73 12.52 0.85
CA LEU A 103 11.35 12.45 0.38
C LEU A 103 11.18 13.14 -0.99
N TYR A 104 11.84 14.28 -1.19
CA TYR A 104 11.89 14.93 -2.51
C TYR A 104 12.41 13.96 -3.57
N PHE A 105 13.52 13.26 -3.31
CA PHE A 105 14.09 12.33 -4.29
C PHE A 105 13.23 11.08 -4.51
N ALA A 106 12.53 10.59 -3.49
CA ALA A 106 11.57 9.48 -3.64
C ALA A 106 10.37 9.88 -4.51
N LEU A 107 9.78 11.06 -4.29
CA LEU A 107 8.71 11.61 -5.15
C LEU A 107 9.20 11.87 -6.57
N ARG A 108 10.46 12.30 -6.70
CA ARG A 108 11.11 12.50 -8.00
C ARG A 108 11.32 11.19 -8.75
N ALA A 109 11.70 10.12 -8.06
CA ALA A 109 11.82 8.79 -8.66
C ALA A 109 10.47 8.31 -9.20
N MET A 110 9.38 8.49 -8.45
CA MET A 110 8.04 8.14 -8.94
C MET A 110 7.65 8.95 -10.18
N GLU A 111 7.87 10.28 -10.18
CA GLU A 111 7.63 11.11 -11.37
C GLU A 111 8.52 10.72 -12.56
N ARG A 112 9.78 10.30 -12.31
CA ARG A 112 10.68 9.82 -13.34
C ARG A 112 10.16 8.53 -13.98
N LEU A 113 9.67 7.58 -13.18
CA LEU A 113 9.08 6.33 -13.67
C LEU A 113 7.82 6.57 -14.53
N ASP A 114 7.00 7.57 -14.18
CA ASP A 114 5.87 8.05 -15.02
C ASP A 114 6.41 8.65 -16.34
N LEU A 115 7.31 9.63 -16.22
CA LEU A 115 7.85 10.35 -17.38
C LEU A 115 8.47 9.45 -18.44
N VAL A 116 9.28 8.48 -18.04
CA VAL A 116 10.04 7.64 -18.99
C VAL A 116 9.31 6.37 -19.44
N ALA A 117 8.10 6.10 -18.92
CA ALA A 117 7.41 4.85 -19.20
C ALA A 117 7.13 4.67 -20.68
N ASP A 118 6.52 5.66 -21.32
CA ASP A 118 6.18 5.63 -22.75
C ASP A 118 7.44 5.40 -23.60
N ALA A 119 8.55 6.05 -23.25
CA ALA A 119 9.82 5.97 -23.97
C ALA A 119 10.59 4.64 -23.81
N SER A 120 10.19 3.77 -22.89
CA SER A 120 10.93 2.56 -22.52
C SER A 120 10.58 1.32 -23.35
N PHE A 121 9.72 1.49 -24.35
CA PHE A 121 9.29 0.44 -25.27
C PHE A 121 9.88 0.68 -26.68
N PRO A 122 10.39 -0.36 -27.35
CA PRO A 122 10.96 -0.23 -28.69
C PRO A 122 9.86 -0.03 -29.75
N PRO A 123 10.24 0.43 -30.97
CA PRO A 123 9.31 0.52 -32.10
C PRO A 123 8.57 -0.80 -32.35
N PRO A 124 7.27 -0.77 -32.70
CA PRO A 124 6.52 0.40 -33.17
C PRO A 124 5.83 1.22 -32.07
N CYS A 125 6.12 1.00 -30.79
CA CYS A 125 5.57 1.81 -29.71
C CYS A 125 6.06 3.27 -29.81
N THR A 126 5.29 4.23 -29.29
CA THR A 126 5.79 5.62 -29.15
C THR A 126 7.01 5.62 -28.24
N GLN A 127 7.93 6.55 -28.49
CA GLN A 127 9.13 6.75 -27.69
C GLN A 127 9.14 8.12 -27.00
N GLU A 128 8.02 8.82 -26.99
CA GLU A 128 7.88 10.17 -26.42
C GLU A 128 7.65 10.09 -24.90
N PRO A 129 8.55 10.63 -24.06
CA PRO A 129 8.34 10.70 -22.61
C PRO A 129 7.13 11.56 -22.26
N LYS A 130 6.30 11.12 -21.30
CA LYS A 130 5.09 11.84 -20.91
C LYS A 130 4.72 11.58 -19.46
N LEU A 131 4.31 12.64 -18.75
CA LEU A 131 3.64 12.52 -17.45
C LEU A 131 2.16 12.27 -17.69
N ASN A 132 1.75 11.00 -17.70
CA ASN A 132 0.38 10.60 -18.01
C ASN A 132 -0.23 9.67 -16.96
N GLY A 133 0.53 9.29 -15.92
CA GLY A 133 0.11 8.39 -14.85
C GLY A 133 0.36 6.90 -15.13
N PHE A 134 0.79 6.53 -16.33
CA PHE A 134 1.38 5.24 -16.65
C PHE A 134 2.85 5.25 -16.25
N PHE A 135 3.29 4.29 -15.44
CA PHE A 135 4.66 4.26 -14.93
C PHE A 135 5.32 2.89 -15.11
N LEU A 136 6.65 2.89 -15.05
CA LEU A 136 7.46 1.67 -15.00
C LEU A 136 7.54 1.10 -13.59
N ARG A 137 7.72 -0.21 -13.48
CA ARG A 137 7.95 -0.89 -12.20
C ARG A 137 9.25 -0.50 -11.51
N ASP A 138 10.26 -0.21 -12.32
CA ASP A 138 11.53 0.37 -11.93
C ASP A 138 12.25 0.94 -13.17
N ASP A 139 13.34 1.68 -12.95
CA ASP A 139 14.25 2.15 -14.00
C ASP A 139 15.72 1.87 -13.65
N VAL A 140 15.98 0.75 -12.97
CA VAL A 140 17.32 0.41 -12.47
C VAL A 140 18.17 -0.08 -13.64
N PRO A 141 19.24 0.65 -14.03
CA PRO A 141 20.05 0.29 -15.19
C PRO A 141 20.94 -0.93 -14.89
N ASP A 142 21.44 -1.57 -15.95
CA ASP A 142 22.45 -2.62 -15.82
C ASP A 142 23.71 -2.09 -15.11
N GLY A 143 24.38 -2.95 -14.33
CA GLY A 143 25.56 -2.58 -13.55
C GLY A 143 25.28 -1.80 -12.25
N PHE A 144 24.03 -1.45 -11.94
CA PHE A 144 23.68 -0.66 -10.75
C PHE A 144 24.02 -1.36 -9.43
N TYR A 145 24.17 -2.69 -9.42
CA TYR A 145 24.64 -3.47 -8.26
C TYR A 145 25.99 -3.00 -7.71
N SER A 146 26.82 -2.35 -8.53
CA SER A 146 28.15 -1.85 -8.13
C SER A 146 28.10 -0.82 -6.99
N ASN A 147 26.94 -0.20 -6.75
CA ASN A 147 26.71 0.69 -5.61
C ASN A 147 26.55 -0.07 -4.27
N PHE A 148 26.42 -1.39 -4.29
CA PHE A 148 26.07 -2.20 -3.13
C PHE A 148 27.08 -3.34 -2.88
N PRO A 149 28.30 -3.06 -2.39
CA PRO A 149 29.21 -4.14 -2.01
C PRO A 149 28.58 -5.11 -0.99
N PRO A 150 28.85 -6.43 -1.07
CA PRO A 150 29.70 -7.12 -2.05
C PRO A 150 28.92 -7.67 -3.27
N MET A 151 27.82 -7.05 -3.69
CA MET A 151 26.99 -7.56 -4.79
C MET A 151 27.77 -7.56 -6.12
N THR A 152 27.58 -8.62 -6.90
CA THR A 152 28.25 -8.88 -8.18
C THR A 152 27.27 -9.04 -9.34
N ALA A 153 25.97 -9.11 -9.06
CA ALA A 153 24.92 -9.26 -10.05
C ALA A 153 23.62 -8.59 -9.57
N MET A 154 22.70 -8.36 -10.51
CA MET A 154 21.36 -7.85 -10.21
C MET A 154 20.27 -8.49 -11.05
N THR A 155 19.04 -8.33 -10.58
CA THR A 155 17.82 -8.53 -11.37
C THR A 155 16.93 -7.29 -11.24
N SER A 156 16.39 -6.80 -12.36
CA SER A 156 15.48 -5.65 -12.42
C SER A 156 14.40 -5.91 -13.48
N ASP A 157 13.16 -5.47 -13.25
CA ASP A 157 12.09 -5.58 -14.25
C ASP A 157 12.38 -4.67 -15.46
N PHE A 158 13.19 -3.61 -15.29
CA PHE A 158 13.58 -2.68 -16.36
C PHE A 158 14.51 -3.32 -17.40
N ILE A 159 15.48 -4.12 -16.95
CA ILE A 159 16.45 -4.82 -17.81
C ILE A 159 16.00 -6.23 -18.22
N ASP A 160 14.80 -6.66 -17.79
CA ASP A 160 14.22 -7.94 -18.18
C ASP A 160 14.00 -7.98 -19.72
N PRO A 161 14.42 -9.07 -20.40
CA PRO A 161 14.17 -9.23 -21.83
C PRO A 161 12.68 -9.23 -22.20
N GLU A 162 11.80 -9.64 -21.30
CA GLU A 162 10.35 -9.55 -21.47
C GLU A 162 9.90 -8.10 -21.18
N LEU A 163 9.76 -7.32 -22.25
CA LEU A 163 9.41 -5.90 -22.18
C LEU A 163 8.12 -5.60 -21.42
N THR A 164 7.20 -6.54 -21.30
CA THR A 164 5.95 -6.34 -20.55
C THR A 164 6.15 -6.42 -19.04
N ASN A 165 7.30 -6.93 -18.57
CA ASN A 165 7.60 -7.03 -17.14
C ASN A 165 7.84 -5.67 -16.51
N LYS A 166 8.29 -4.67 -17.28
CA LYS A 166 8.48 -3.30 -16.77
C LYS A 166 7.20 -2.49 -16.59
N GLU A 167 6.03 -3.00 -17.01
CA GLU A 167 4.75 -2.28 -16.93
C GLU A 167 4.18 -2.24 -15.53
N MET A 168 3.59 -1.11 -15.13
CA MET A 168 2.80 -1.09 -13.90
C MET A 168 1.67 -2.12 -13.90
N SER A 169 1.37 -2.63 -12.73
CA SER A 169 0.19 -3.43 -12.41
C SER A 169 -0.65 -2.77 -11.32
N GLN A 170 -1.83 -3.33 -11.11
CA GLN A 170 -2.80 -2.81 -10.15
C GLN A 170 -2.31 -2.73 -8.70
N ASP A 171 -1.62 -3.76 -8.22
CA ASP A 171 -1.03 -3.78 -6.87
C ASP A 171 -0.03 -2.65 -6.68
N GLN A 172 0.85 -2.43 -7.66
CA GLN A 172 1.79 -1.32 -7.67
C GLN A 172 1.09 0.03 -7.57
N VAL A 173 0.02 0.24 -8.34
CA VAL A 173 -0.80 1.46 -8.27
C VAL A 173 -1.27 1.71 -6.84
N TYR A 174 -1.88 0.73 -6.17
CA TYR A 174 -2.51 1.00 -4.87
C TYR A 174 -1.52 1.22 -3.74
N HIS A 175 -0.30 0.65 -3.81
CA HIS A 175 0.74 0.92 -2.81
C HIS A 175 1.44 2.26 -3.04
N VAL A 176 1.62 2.67 -4.29
CA VAL A 176 2.08 4.03 -4.62
C VAL A 176 1.07 5.06 -4.13
N LEU A 177 -0.23 4.86 -4.38
CA LEU A 177 -1.28 5.75 -3.89
C LEU A 177 -1.29 5.85 -2.36
N LEU A 178 -1.02 4.76 -1.64
CA LEU A 178 -0.90 4.80 -0.17
C LEU A 178 0.24 5.71 0.30
N GLY A 179 1.43 5.56 -0.29
CA GLY A 179 2.59 6.41 0.02
C GLY A 179 2.32 7.89 -0.26
N LEU A 180 1.78 8.19 -1.45
CA LEU A 180 1.43 9.56 -1.84
C LEU A 180 0.34 10.16 -0.93
N ALA A 181 -0.62 9.35 -0.47
CA ALA A 181 -1.66 9.81 0.43
C ALA A 181 -1.11 10.18 1.81
N LEU A 182 -0.14 9.42 2.33
CA LEU A 182 0.56 9.75 3.58
C LEU A 182 1.33 11.06 3.45
N VAL A 183 1.98 11.33 2.30
CA VAL A 183 2.61 12.64 2.06
C VAL A 183 1.57 13.75 2.11
N LYS A 184 0.45 13.59 1.39
CA LYS A 184 -0.63 14.58 1.36
C LYS A 184 -1.23 14.85 2.75
N ALA A 185 -1.36 13.82 3.58
CA ALA A 185 -1.95 13.94 4.91
C ALA A 185 -0.98 14.58 5.93
N LEU A 186 0.31 14.23 5.86
CA LEU A 186 1.25 14.47 6.96
C LEU A 186 2.28 15.56 6.70
N VAL A 187 2.68 15.76 5.45
CA VAL A 187 3.65 16.81 5.12
C VAL A 187 2.90 18.14 5.03
N PRO A 188 3.28 19.18 5.79
CA PRO A 188 2.60 20.46 5.74
C PRO A 188 2.56 21.02 4.32
N LYS A 189 1.43 21.63 3.95
CA LYS A 189 1.34 22.43 2.71
C LYS A 189 2.47 23.46 2.71
N GLN A 190 3.01 23.77 1.52
CA GLN A 190 4.13 24.71 1.36
C GLN A 190 5.46 24.23 1.98
N THR A 191 5.62 22.92 2.20
CA THR A 191 6.95 22.34 2.48
C THR A 191 7.73 22.27 1.17
N PHE A 192 8.59 23.26 0.93
CA PHE A 192 9.38 23.37 -0.30
C PHE A 192 10.75 22.73 -0.19
N VAL A 193 11.05 21.82 -1.12
CA VAL A 193 12.40 21.31 -1.37
C VAL A 193 12.69 21.50 -2.85
N LYS A 194 13.82 22.16 -3.17
CA LYS A 194 14.23 22.46 -4.56
C LYS A 194 13.09 23.05 -5.41
N ALA A 195 12.38 24.03 -4.85
CA ALA A 195 11.23 24.72 -5.45
C ALA A 195 10.00 23.85 -5.76
N ARG A 196 9.88 22.66 -5.16
CA ARG A 196 8.68 21.82 -5.23
C ARG A 196 7.99 21.77 -3.86
N ASP A 197 6.70 22.06 -3.82
CA ASP A 197 5.85 21.78 -2.66
C ASP A 197 5.58 20.27 -2.62
N LEU A 198 6.15 19.57 -1.65
CA LEU A 198 6.07 18.11 -1.56
C LEU A 198 4.62 17.61 -1.42
N ASN A 199 3.78 18.34 -0.68
CA ASN A 199 2.38 17.97 -0.44
C ASN A 199 1.57 18.06 -1.73
N ALA A 200 1.63 19.23 -2.40
CA ALA A 200 0.89 19.46 -3.64
C ALA A 200 1.40 18.54 -4.76
N TRP A 201 2.71 18.28 -4.82
CA TRP A 201 3.30 17.40 -5.82
C TRP A 201 2.85 15.95 -5.66
N ALA A 202 2.80 15.43 -4.43
CA ALA A 202 2.26 14.09 -4.18
C ALA A 202 0.77 13.98 -4.58
N ALA A 203 -0.01 15.03 -4.31
CA ALA A 203 -1.42 15.08 -4.71
C ALA A 203 -1.60 15.07 -6.23
N GLU A 204 -0.76 15.81 -6.97
CA GLU A 204 -0.74 15.83 -8.43
C GLU A 204 -0.42 14.45 -9.01
N GLN A 205 0.63 13.79 -8.50
CA GLN A 205 1.00 12.44 -8.95
C GLN A 205 -0.11 11.42 -8.70
N GLY A 206 -0.72 11.44 -7.50
CA GLY A 206 -1.84 10.56 -7.16
C GLY A 206 -3.04 10.75 -8.09
N LYS A 207 -3.37 12.01 -8.42
CA LYS A 207 -4.41 12.34 -9.39
C LYS A 207 -4.11 11.77 -10.78
N ARG A 208 -2.89 12.01 -11.32
CA ARG A 208 -2.51 11.52 -12.66
C ARG A 208 -2.59 10.00 -12.78
N ILE A 209 -2.10 9.27 -11.78
CA ILE A 209 -2.19 7.81 -11.74
C ILE A 209 -3.65 7.34 -11.80
N ILE A 210 -4.55 7.97 -11.02
CA ILE A 210 -5.96 7.58 -11.02
C ILE A 210 -6.66 7.98 -12.33
N GLU A 211 -6.32 9.13 -12.91
CA GLU A 211 -6.79 9.52 -14.25
C GLU A 211 -6.42 8.47 -15.29
N HIS A 212 -5.18 7.99 -15.29
CA HIS A 212 -4.74 6.92 -16.16
C HIS A 212 -5.57 5.65 -15.94
N VAL A 213 -5.62 5.13 -14.71
CA VAL A 213 -6.28 3.86 -14.39
C VAL A 213 -7.78 3.90 -14.69
N SER A 214 -8.44 5.04 -14.49
CA SER A 214 -9.88 5.20 -14.71
C SER A 214 -10.26 5.44 -16.18
N SER A 215 -9.34 5.90 -17.03
CA SER A 215 -9.62 6.37 -18.39
C SER A 215 -10.20 5.32 -19.35
N HIS A 216 -9.95 4.03 -19.11
CA HIS A 216 -10.33 2.94 -20.02
C HIS A 216 -11.31 1.94 -19.40
N ASN A 217 -12.33 2.43 -18.71
CA ASN A 217 -13.28 1.62 -17.92
C ASN A 217 -12.55 0.76 -16.87
N TRP A 218 -11.58 1.37 -16.18
CA TRP A 218 -10.82 0.69 -15.14
C TRP A 218 -10.02 -0.51 -15.66
N VAL A 219 -9.57 -0.45 -16.91
CA VAL A 219 -8.57 -1.37 -17.48
C VAL A 219 -7.28 -0.59 -17.68
N ILE A 220 -6.20 -1.01 -17.04
CA ILE A 220 -4.90 -0.36 -17.14
C ILE A 220 -4.32 -0.65 -18.53
N LYS A 221 -3.99 0.42 -19.26
CA LYS A 221 -3.48 0.36 -20.63
C LYS A 221 -2.03 0.79 -20.68
N ASN A 222 -1.25 0.16 -21.55
CA ASN A 222 0.04 0.70 -21.96
C ASN A 222 -0.21 1.66 -23.15
N PRO A 223 -0.10 2.98 -22.95
CA PRO A 223 -0.33 3.97 -24.00
C PRO A 223 0.81 4.00 -25.02
N ALA A 224 2.00 3.52 -24.66
CA ALA A 224 3.15 3.45 -25.55
C ALA A 224 2.86 2.57 -26.76
N CYS A 225 2.14 1.46 -26.54
CA CYS A 225 1.98 0.40 -27.51
C CYS A 225 0.53 0.25 -27.99
N GLY A 226 -0.13 1.40 -28.27
CA GLY A 226 -1.48 1.43 -28.86
C GLY A 226 -2.60 1.06 -27.88
N ASP A 227 -2.49 1.49 -26.63
CA ASP A 227 -3.48 1.26 -25.56
C ASP A 227 -3.85 -0.22 -25.34
N ARG A 228 -2.87 -1.12 -25.51
CA ARG A 228 -3.05 -2.53 -25.14
C ARG A 228 -3.16 -2.68 -23.63
N ASP A 229 -3.81 -3.74 -23.16
CA ASP A 229 -3.83 -4.06 -21.74
C ASP A 229 -2.39 -4.30 -21.24
N VAL A 230 -2.09 -3.85 -20.03
CA VAL A 230 -0.84 -4.26 -19.36
C VAL A 230 -0.86 -5.77 -19.09
N ASN A 231 0.30 -6.40 -19.11
CA ASN A 231 0.38 -7.86 -19.00
C ASN A 231 -0.01 -8.39 -17.61
N ARG A 232 0.26 -7.61 -16.55
CA ARG A 232 0.06 -8.01 -15.15
C ARG A 232 -1.04 -7.18 -14.51
N GLY A 233 -2.11 -7.84 -14.08
CA GLY A 233 -3.22 -7.21 -13.35
C GLY A 233 -3.89 -6.02 -14.06
N PRO A 234 -4.30 -6.11 -15.34
CA PRO A 234 -4.89 -4.96 -16.04
C PRO A 234 -6.28 -4.55 -15.52
N LEU A 235 -7.01 -5.44 -14.84
CA LEU A 235 -8.43 -5.22 -14.50
C LEU A 235 -8.60 -4.55 -13.13
N ALA A 236 -8.73 -3.22 -13.11
CA ALA A 236 -9.00 -2.36 -11.94
C ALA A 236 -10.46 -2.13 -11.58
N SER A 237 -11.39 -2.65 -12.38
CA SER A 237 -12.83 -2.48 -12.15
C SER A 237 -13.31 -2.98 -10.78
N GLY A 238 -12.70 -4.02 -10.21
CA GLY A 238 -13.09 -4.57 -8.91
C GLY A 238 -12.88 -3.61 -7.73
N PHE A 239 -11.96 -2.65 -7.87
CA PHE A 239 -11.61 -1.68 -6.82
C PHE A 239 -11.88 -0.24 -7.26
N SER A 240 -12.63 -0.05 -8.35
CA SER A 240 -12.86 1.26 -8.96
C SER A 240 -13.57 2.23 -8.03
N HIS A 241 -14.48 1.74 -7.18
CA HIS A 241 -15.19 2.60 -6.23
C HIS A 241 -14.25 3.13 -5.14
N GLY A 242 -13.47 2.26 -4.50
CA GLY A 242 -12.41 2.69 -3.57
C GLY A 242 -11.42 3.65 -4.24
N THR A 243 -11.03 3.38 -5.49
CA THR A 243 -10.11 4.24 -6.26
C THR A 243 -10.74 5.60 -6.59
N ARG A 244 -12.04 5.66 -6.89
CA ARG A 244 -12.79 6.92 -7.04
C ARG A 244 -12.76 7.75 -5.76
N LEU A 245 -12.91 7.12 -4.60
CA LEU A 245 -12.86 7.81 -3.32
C LEU A 245 -11.43 8.31 -3.01
N ALA A 246 -10.41 7.53 -3.36
CA ALA A 246 -9.01 7.98 -3.31
C ALA A 246 -8.76 9.21 -4.20
N ALA A 247 -9.37 9.30 -5.39
CA ALA A 247 -9.31 10.50 -6.22
C ALA A 247 -9.96 11.71 -5.52
N GLY A 248 -11.08 11.48 -4.82
CA GLY A 248 -11.69 12.49 -3.96
C GLY A 248 -10.72 12.99 -2.91
N PHE A 249 -10.00 12.09 -2.21
CA PHE A 249 -8.97 12.47 -1.26
C PHE A 249 -7.86 13.31 -1.92
N PHE A 250 -7.28 12.88 -3.04
CA PHE A 250 -6.18 13.61 -3.68
C PHE A 250 -6.58 14.97 -4.26
N THR A 251 -7.85 15.14 -4.64
CA THR A 251 -8.35 16.38 -5.25
C THR A 251 -9.18 17.25 -4.32
N ASP A 252 -9.21 16.93 -3.02
CA ASP A 252 -10.08 17.61 -2.04
C ASP A 252 -11.55 17.64 -2.50
N GLY A 253 -12.00 16.55 -3.14
CA GLY A 253 -13.34 16.38 -3.70
C GLY A 253 -13.57 17.05 -5.07
N ALA A 254 -12.59 17.78 -5.62
CA ALA A 254 -12.77 18.52 -6.87
C ALA A 254 -12.98 17.61 -8.10
N TRP A 255 -12.54 16.34 -8.02
CA TRP A 255 -12.73 15.38 -9.10
C TRP A 255 -12.97 13.96 -8.58
N LEU A 256 -13.98 13.30 -9.16
CA LEU A 256 -14.34 11.91 -8.88
C LEU A 256 -14.59 11.17 -10.22
N PRO A 257 -13.73 10.21 -10.62
CA PRO A 257 -13.93 9.45 -11.85
C PRO A 257 -15.22 8.63 -11.80
N ALA A 258 -15.90 8.49 -12.93
CA ALA A 258 -17.15 7.74 -13.01
C ALA A 258 -16.95 6.25 -12.68
N VAL A 259 -17.88 5.70 -11.89
CA VAL A 259 -17.91 4.28 -11.52
C VAL A 259 -19.30 3.74 -11.81
N ASP A 260 -19.36 2.53 -12.34
CA ASP A 260 -20.62 1.83 -12.58
C ASP A 260 -21.25 1.39 -11.25
N ASP A 261 -22.56 1.57 -11.09
CA ASP A 261 -23.27 1.23 -9.85
C ASP A 261 -23.10 -0.25 -9.45
N ALA A 262 -22.99 -1.16 -10.42
CA ALA A 262 -22.75 -2.57 -10.13
C ALA A 262 -21.36 -2.78 -9.49
N LEU A 263 -20.36 -2.00 -9.90
CA LEU A 263 -19.02 -2.05 -9.31
C LEU A 263 -19.00 -1.43 -7.90
N ALA A 264 -19.84 -0.42 -7.64
CA ALA A 264 -20.02 0.11 -6.28
C ALA A 264 -20.62 -0.96 -5.35
N GLY A 265 -21.61 -1.74 -5.83
CA GLY A 265 -22.15 -2.87 -5.06
C GLY A 265 -21.12 -3.98 -4.77
N ILE A 266 -20.22 -4.27 -5.72
CA ILE A 266 -19.12 -5.22 -5.51
C ILE A 266 -18.13 -4.69 -4.47
N TRP A 267 -17.84 -3.40 -4.49
CA TRP A 267 -16.99 -2.76 -3.50
C TRP A 267 -17.58 -2.81 -2.09
N GLU A 268 -18.90 -2.67 -1.94
CA GLU A 268 -19.55 -2.82 -0.64
C GLU A 268 -19.39 -4.25 -0.08
N ILE A 269 -19.54 -5.28 -0.92
CA ILE A 269 -19.28 -6.68 -0.53
C ILE A 269 -17.83 -6.87 -0.07
N SER A 270 -16.90 -6.09 -0.63
CA SER A 270 -15.47 -6.15 -0.29
C SER A 270 -15.15 -5.67 1.13
N SER A 271 -16.10 -5.07 1.85
CA SER A 271 -15.92 -4.80 3.29
C SER A 271 -15.83 -6.08 4.14
N GLN A 272 -16.31 -7.22 3.60
CA GLN A 272 -16.46 -8.46 4.36
C GLN A 272 -15.24 -9.39 4.22
N PRO A 273 -14.72 -9.99 5.31
CA PRO A 273 -13.60 -10.94 5.24
C PRO A 273 -13.87 -12.20 4.40
N THR A 274 -15.15 -12.54 4.25
CA THR A 274 -15.65 -13.66 3.46
C THR A 274 -15.85 -13.34 1.98
N ALA A 275 -15.57 -12.10 1.56
CA ALA A 275 -15.74 -11.70 0.17
C ALA A 275 -14.93 -12.64 -0.75
N PRO A 276 -15.54 -13.23 -1.80
CA PRO A 276 -14.89 -14.28 -2.60
C PRO A 276 -13.57 -13.86 -3.25
N GLN A 277 -13.39 -12.57 -3.55
CA GLN A 277 -12.14 -12.05 -4.10
C GLN A 277 -10.95 -12.22 -3.16
N TYR A 278 -11.17 -12.32 -1.84
CA TYR A 278 -10.12 -12.48 -0.83
C TYR A 278 -9.69 -13.94 -0.61
N ILE A 279 -10.10 -14.86 -1.48
CA ILE A 279 -9.45 -16.19 -1.56
C ILE A 279 -7.96 -16.03 -1.88
N LYS A 280 -7.59 -14.98 -2.62
CA LYS A 280 -6.20 -14.57 -2.85
C LYS A 280 -5.86 -13.37 -1.97
N ALA A 281 -4.79 -13.49 -1.18
CA ALA A 281 -4.29 -12.41 -0.33
C ALA A 281 -3.94 -11.15 -1.16
N ASP A 282 -3.50 -11.33 -2.41
CA ASP A 282 -3.19 -10.24 -3.35
C ASP A 282 -4.36 -9.25 -3.49
N ASN A 283 -5.59 -9.76 -3.60
CA ASN A 283 -6.77 -8.89 -3.73
C ASN A 283 -7.11 -8.17 -2.42
N LEU A 284 -6.79 -8.77 -1.28
CA LEU A 284 -7.11 -8.21 0.03
C LEU A 284 -6.26 -6.97 0.31
N HIS A 285 -4.94 -7.06 0.13
CA HIS A 285 -4.07 -5.91 0.43
C HIS A 285 -4.35 -4.73 -0.51
N MET A 286 -4.74 -5.01 -1.75
CA MET A 286 -5.13 -3.99 -2.72
C MET A 286 -6.41 -3.26 -2.29
N ALA A 287 -7.45 -4.01 -1.88
CA ALA A 287 -8.68 -3.42 -1.34
C ALA A 287 -8.41 -2.60 -0.08
N MET A 288 -7.65 -3.15 0.88
CA MET A 288 -7.32 -2.47 2.12
C MET A 288 -6.51 -1.20 1.89
N SER A 289 -5.53 -1.24 0.99
CA SER A 289 -4.71 -0.07 0.64
C SER A 289 -5.57 1.07 0.10
N VAL A 290 -6.40 0.80 -0.92
CA VAL A 290 -7.22 1.86 -1.53
C VAL A 290 -8.37 2.31 -0.62
N ALA A 291 -8.90 1.42 0.22
CA ALA A 291 -9.88 1.80 1.24
C ALA A 291 -9.28 2.71 2.32
N ALA A 292 -8.04 2.44 2.75
CA ALA A 292 -7.34 3.30 3.70
C ALA A 292 -7.10 4.70 3.14
N VAL A 293 -6.73 4.81 1.86
CA VAL A 293 -6.56 6.11 1.18
C VAL A 293 -7.89 6.84 1.03
N GLY A 294 -8.90 6.18 0.46
CA GLY A 294 -10.15 6.82 0.05
C GLY A 294 -11.21 6.95 1.14
N ASN A 295 -10.97 6.47 2.36
CA ASN A 295 -12.05 6.23 3.34
C ASN A 295 -13.17 5.36 2.75
N GLY A 296 -12.77 4.19 2.24
CA GLY A 296 -13.51 3.42 1.23
C GLY A 296 -14.93 3.00 1.58
N TRP A 297 -15.26 2.89 2.86
CA TRP A 297 -16.58 2.50 3.38
C TRP A 297 -17.17 3.56 4.33
N GLY A 298 -16.74 4.83 4.19
CA GLY A 298 -17.20 5.93 5.02
C GLY A 298 -16.91 5.69 6.51
N ALA A 299 -17.91 5.90 7.37
CA ALA A 299 -17.77 5.75 8.81
C ALA A 299 -17.40 4.32 9.27
N ALA A 300 -17.70 3.30 8.46
CA ALA A 300 -17.36 1.91 8.76
C ALA A 300 -15.93 1.53 8.34
N THR A 301 -15.18 2.44 7.70
CA THR A 301 -13.87 2.08 7.11
C THR A 301 -12.88 1.57 8.15
N ALA A 302 -12.76 2.24 9.30
CA ALA A 302 -11.84 1.82 10.35
C ALA A 302 -12.17 0.40 10.85
N GLU A 303 -13.44 0.11 11.11
CA GLU A 303 -13.89 -1.21 11.58
C GLU A 303 -13.71 -2.31 10.53
N ASN A 304 -14.04 -2.02 9.28
CA ASN A 304 -13.86 -2.95 8.16
C ASN A 304 -12.38 -3.24 7.92
N LEU A 305 -11.52 -2.21 7.92
CA LEU A 305 -10.07 -2.40 7.79
C LEU A 305 -9.50 -3.21 8.96
N ALA A 306 -9.92 -2.94 10.19
CA ALA A 306 -9.49 -3.73 11.34
C ALA A 306 -9.91 -5.20 11.18
N THR A 307 -11.17 -5.47 10.85
CA THR A 307 -11.69 -6.83 10.66
C THR A 307 -10.99 -7.57 9.52
N LEU A 308 -10.78 -6.90 8.38
CA LEU A 308 -10.05 -7.46 7.24
C LEU A 308 -8.57 -7.74 7.59
N SER A 309 -7.94 -6.85 8.37
CA SER A 309 -6.54 -6.98 8.76
C SER A 309 -6.26 -8.20 9.62
N GLU A 310 -7.25 -8.67 10.40
CA GLU A 310 -7.09 -9.83 11.29
C GLU A 310 -6.81 -11.13 10.53
N LYS A 311 -7.30 -11.22 9.29
CA LYS A 311 -7.16 -12.42 8.47
C LYS A 311 -5.70 -12.75 8.16
N GLU A 312 -4.96 -11.73 7.73
CA GLU A 312 -3.57 -11.88 7.30
C GLU A 312 -2.57 -11.20 8.24
N ASP A 313 -3.06 -10.66 9.35
CA ASP A 313 -2.26 -9.94 10.34
C ASP A 313 -1.59 -8.69 9.77
N TRP A 314 -2.39 -7.77 9.23
CA TRP A 314 -1.92 -6.56 8.56
C TRP A 314 -2.37 -5.26 9.24
N PRO A 315 -1.90 -4.95 10.46
CA PRO A 315 -2.31 -3.74 11.18
C PRO A 315 -1.92 -2.43 10.48
N ALA A 316 -1.00 -2.47 9.51
CA ALA A 316 -0.55 -1.29 8.78
C ALA A 316 -1.68 -0.52 8.07
N TYR A 317 -2.67 -1.21 7.49
CA TYR A 317 -3.75 -0.56 6.73
C TYR A 317 -4.74 0.23 7.62
N PRO A 318 -5.33 -0.33 8.69
CA PRO A 318 -6.15 0.46 9.60
C PRO A 318 -5.36 1.59 10.28
N LEU A 319 -4.08 1.39 10.60
CA LEU A 319 -3.23 2.48 11.09
C LEU A 319 -3.02 3.58 10.05
N ALA A 320 -2.75 3.22 8.79
CA ALA A 320 -2.61 4.20 7.71
C ALA A 320 -3.88 5.02 7.52
N HIS A 321 -5.06 4.37 7.54
CA HIS A 321 -6.34 5.07 7.50
C HIS A 321 -6.50 6.05 8.66
N ARG A 322 -6.22 5.62 9.89
CA ARG A 322 -6.25 6.47 11.09
C ARG A 322 -5.32 7.69 10.98
N VAL A 323 -4.15 7.50 10.38
CA VAL A 323 -3.14 8.55 10.18
C VAL A 323 -3.55 9.51 9.06
N ILE A 324 -4.17 9.02 7.98
CA ILE A 324 -4.62 9.84 6.85
C ILE A 324 -5.88 10.65 7.20
N HIS A 325 -6.85 10.07 7.90
CA HIS A 325 -8.19 10.65 8.09
C HIS A 325 -8.46 11.18 9.50
N GLY A 326 -7.56 10.98 10.46
CA GLY A 326 -7.78 11.43 11.83
C GLY A 326 -8.61 10.46 12.67
N LEU A 327 -9.10 10.91 13.84
CA LEU A 327 -9.96 10.11 14.70
C LEU A 327 -11.35 10.04 14.09
N ASP A 328 -11.89 8.84 13.95
CA ASP A 328 -13.31 8.63 13.69
C ASP A 328 -13.92 7.70 14.74
N ALA A 329 -15.25 7.60 14.72
CA ALA A 329 -16.00 6.77 15.65
C ALA A 329 -15.61 5.29 15.55
N GLY A 330 -15.32 4.79 14.34
CA GLY A 330 -14.92 3.39 14.13
C GLY A 330 -13.57 3.07 14.78
N TRP A 331 -12.60 3.99 14.72
CA TRP A 331 -11.30 3.82 15.37
C TRP A 331 -11.43 3.66 16.88
N CYS A 332 -12.39 4.34 17.51
CA CYS A 332 -12.62 4.21 18.94
C CYS A 332 -13.03 2.80 19.37
N THR A 333 -13.69 2.05 18.49
CA THR A 333 -14.06 0.65 18.72
C THR A 333 -12.87 -0.29 18.54
N VAL A 334 -12.08 -0.10 17.48
CA VAL A 334 -11.09 -1.09 17.03
C VAL A 334 -9.64 -0.73 17.34
N GLY A 335 -9.37 0.53 17.68
CA GLY A 335 -8.03 1.08 17.83
C GLY A 335 -7.19 0.35 18.88
N ALA A 336 -7.79 -0.11 19.97
CA ALA A 336 -7.09 -0.86 21.02
C ALA A 336 -6.46 -2.13 20.45
N LYS A 337 -7.27 -2.92 19.73
CA LYS A 337 -6.88 -4.21 19.16
C LYS A 337 -5.86 -4.04 18.03
N VAL A 338 -6.09 -3.08 17.14
CA VAL A 338 -5.15 -2.76 16.04
C VAL A 338 -3.80 -2.32 16.61
N SER A 339 -3.80 -1.43 17.60
CA SER A 339 -2.59 -0.91 18.23
C SER A 339 -1.84 -1.99 19.00
N GLN A 340 -2.55 -2.84 19.74
CA GLN A 340 -1.95 -3.99 20.41
C GLN A 340 -1.27 -4.91 19.40
N ARG A 341 -1.93 -5.26 18.30
CA ARG A 341 -1.34 -6.17 17.31
C ARG A 341 -0.14 -5.55 16.60
N ALA A 342 -0.22 -4.26 16.24
CA ALA A 342 0.91 -3.53 15.70
C ALA A 342 2.11 -3.53 16.66
N ARG A 343 1.84 -3.31 17.95
CA ARG A 343 2.85 -3.32 18.99
C ARG A 343 3.52 -4.67 19.15
N GLU A 344 2.73 -5.74 19.24
CA GLU A 344 3.24 -7.12 19.27
C GLU A 344 4.13 -7.38 18.05
N MET A 345 3.70 -6.97 16.86
CA MET A 345 4.46 -7.15 15.64
C MET A 345 5.78 -6.36 15.64
N ILE A 346 5.80 -5.11 16.09
CA ILE A 346 7.04 -4.31 16.21
C ILE A 346 8.02 -4.97 17.19
N ASP A 347 7.50 -5.52 18.29
CA ASP A 347 8.28 -6.18 19.32
C ASP A 347 8.80 -7.57 18.88
N GLU A 348 8.20 -8.20 17.85
CA GLU A 348 8.68 -9.47 17.30
C GLU A 348 10.12 -9.38 16.80
N LEU A 349 10.55 -8.25 16.22
CA LEU A 349 11.92 -8.09 15.74
C LEU A 349 12.86 -7.80 16.92
N PRO A 350 13.79 -8.71 17.27
CA PRO A 350 14.71 -8.49 18.37
C PRO A 350 15.67 -7.32 18.09
N ALA A 351 16.14 -6.65 19.14
CA ALA A 351 17.16 -5.62 18.99
C ALA A 351 18.42 -6.18 18.30
N GLY A 352 18.89 -5.50 17.25
CA GLY A 352 20.04 -5.94 16.45
C GLY A 352 19.75 -7.07 15.45
N ALA A 353 18.52 -7.60 15.39
CA ALA A 353 18.11 -8.54 14.35
C ALA A 353 17.80 -7.82 13.03
N GLU A 354 17.83 -8.59 11.94
CA GLU A 354 17.55 -8.09 10.60
C GLU A 354 16.31 -8.77 10.02
N PRO A 355 15.50 -8.06 9.21
CA PRO A 355 14.54 -8.65 8.30
C PRO A 355 15.27 -9.56 7.31
N LYS A 356 15.26 -10.86 7.61
CA LYS A 356 15.99 -11.88 6.88
C LYS A 356 15.16 -13.16 6.88
N SER A 357 15.20 -13.89 5.78
CA SER A 357 14.53 -15.19 5.70
C SER A 357 15.17 -16.20 6.67
N PRO A 358 14.40 -16.98 7.44
CA PRO A 358 14.94 -18.17 8.09
C PRO A 358 15.30 -19.17 6.97
N LEU A 359 16.29 -20.04 7.20
CA LEU A 359 16.56 -21.14 6.27
C LEU A 359 15.25 -21.86 5.85
N PRO A 360 15.09 -22.34 4.60
CA PRO A 360 13.85 -22.90 4.09
C PRO A 360 13.19 -23.91 5.02
N GLY A 361 11.90 -23.69 5.27
CA GLY A 361 11.09 -24.56 6.13
C GLY A 361 11.41 -24.46 7.64
N GLY A 362 12.37 -23.64 8.06
CA GLY A 362 12.63 -23.36 9.47
C GLY A 362 11.68 -22.30 10.04
N PRO A 363 11.20 -22.45 11.30
CA PRO A 363 10.42 -21.39 11.94
C PRO A 363 11.30 -20.16 12.16
N ALA A 364 10.82 -18.99 11.75
CA ALA A 364 11.49 -17.73 12.04
C ALA A 364 11.23 -17.25 13.47
N PRO A 365 12.18 -16.56 14.11
CA PRO A 365 11.98 -15.94 15.41
C PRO A 365 11.04 -14.71 15.36
N HIS A 366 10.78 -14.15 14.18
CA HIS A 366 9.94 -12.97 13.95
C HIS A 366 9.27 -13.04 12.57
N GLY A 367 8.21 -12.26 12.31
CA GLY A 367 7.52 -12.38 11.02
C GLY A 367 8.02 -11.46 9.88
N PHE A 368 9.07 -10.66 10.12
CA PHE A 368 9.74 -9.86 9.07
C PHE A 368 10.74 -10.69 8.25
N THR A 369 10.27 -11.81 7.68
CA THR A 369 11.14 -12.78 6.99
C THR A 369 10.79 -12.97 5.53
N VAL A 370 9.97 -12.07 5.01
CA VAL A 370 9.53 -12.04 3.63
C VAL A 370 9.67 -10.63 3.10
N TRP A 371 9.84 -10.50 1.79
CA TRP A 371 9.75 -9.20 1.15
C TRP A 371 8.31 -8.67 1.27
N ASN A 372 8.20 -7.48 1.88
CA ASN A 372 6.98 -6.75 2.21
C ASN A 372 5.91 -7.62 2.88
N ARG A 373 5.96 -7.70 4.21
CA ARG A 373 5.06 -8.52 5.03
C ARG A 373 3.57 -8.28 4.76
N PHE A 374 3.18 -7.04 4.45
CA PHE A 374 1.77 -6.62 4.36
C PHE A 374 1.09 -6.94 3.04
N ILE A 375 1.80 -7.57 2.10
CA ILE A 375 1.23 -8.16 0.89
C ILE A 375 1.34 -9.67 0.88
N ARG A 376 1.94 -10.26 1.91
CA ARG A 376 2.12 -11.70 2.05
C ARG A 376 1.12 -12.24 3.06
N GLY A 377 0.53 -13.37 2.74
CA GLY A 377 -0.39 -14.04 3.65
C GLY A 377 0.32 -14.48 4.93
N LYS A 378 -0.42 -14.55 6.04
CA LYS A 378 0.08 -14.87 7.38
C LYS A 378 0.89 -16.17 7.44
N SER A 379 0.54 -17.15 6.61
CA SER A 379 1.26 -18.43 6.51
C SER A 379 2.70 -18.31 6.01
N GLN A 380 3.06 -17.18 5.40
CA GLN A 380 4.39 -16.92 4.86
C GLN A 380 5.27 -16.10 5.83
N HIS A 381 4.69 -15.42 6.82
CA HIS A 381 5.44 -14.45 7.65
C HIS A 381 6.58 -15.10 8.45
N TYR A 382 6.41 -16.34 8.89
CA TYR A 382 7.35 -17.03 9.77
C TYR A 382 8.05 -18.22 9.11
N VAL A 383 7.95 -18.34 7.79
CA VAL A 383 8.51 -19.46 7.03
C VAL A 383 9.20 -18.92 5.80
N GLY A 384 10.51 -19.13 5.72
CA GLY A 384 11.29 -18.80 4.54
C GLY A 384 10.81 -19.61 3.35
N SER A 385 10.61 -18.96 2.20
CA SER A 385 10.30 -19.65 0.95
C SER A 385 11.43 -20.60 0.56
N PRO A 386 11.16 -21.65 -0.26
CA PRO A 386 12.23 -22.48 -0.79
C PRO A 386 13.30 -21.63 -1.49
N ASN A 387 14.57 -21.91 -1.23
CA ASN A 387 15.74 -21.18 -1.74
C ASN A 387 15.90 -19.73 -1.24
N SER A 388 15.32 -19.41 -0.08
CA SER A 388 15.47 -18.09 0.55
C SER A 388 16.62 -18.01 1.56
N GLU A 389 17.48 -19.02 1.64
CA GLU A 389 18.66 -19.01 2.50
C GLU A 389 19.50 -17.75 2.28
N GLY A 390 19.68 -16.97 3.36
CA GLY A 390 20.54 -15.80 3.30
C GLY A 390 19.90 -14.57 2.63
N ILE A 391 18.63 -14.64 2.22
CA ILE A 391 17.93 -13.47 1.70
C ILE A 391 17.70 -12.47 2.83
N ARG A 392 18.20 -11.24 2.64
CA ARG A 392 17.98 -10.07 3.50
C ARG A 392 17.02 -9.11 2.79
N TYR A 393 16.10 -8.52 3.56
CA TYR A 393 15.07 -7.61 3.05
C TYR A 393 15.33 -6.17 3.53
N ASN A 394 14.83 -5.20 2.76
CA ASN A 394 15.09 -3.78 3.04
C ASN A 394 14.50 -3.31 4.39
N GLY A 395 13.38 -3.89 4.84
CA GLY A 395 12.71 -3.55 6.11
C GLY A 395 11.87 -2.28 6.06
N VAL A 396 11.56 -1.75 4.88
CA VAL A 396 10.73 -0.53 4.73
C VAL A 396 9.32 -0.73 5.30
N ASP A 397 8.79 -1.94 5.23
CA ASP A 397 7.52 -2.33 5.84
C ASP A 397 7.54 -2.20 7.37
N TYR A 398 8.62 -2.62 8.03
CA TYR A 398 8.83 -2.38 9.46
C TYR A 398 8.89 -0.87 9.76
N LEU A 399 9.69 -0.11 9.00
CA LEU A 399 9.86 1.33 9.22
C LEU A 399 8.51 2.06 9.12
N LEU A 400 7.69 1.73 8.11
CA LEU A 400 6.36 2.32 7.97
C LEU A 400 5.43 1.89 9.11
N LEU A 401 5.38 0.60 9.47
CA LEU A 401 4.54 0.13 10.58
C LEU A 401 4.90 0.85 11.90
N HIS A 402 6.19 0.96 12.20
CA HIS A 402 6.68 1.65 13.39
C HIS A 402 6.17 3.09 13.44
N ASN A 403 6.34 3.86 12.36
CA ASN A 403 5.93 5.25 12.34
C ASN A 403 4.41 5.42 12.35
N LEU A 404 3.67 4.56 11.64
CA LEU A 404 2.21 4.56 11.67
C LEU A 404 1.68 4.29 13.09
N TYR A 405 2.25 3.31 13.78
CA TYR A 405 1.92 3.00 15.17
C TYR A 405 2.18 4.22 16.08
N ALA A 406 3.36 4.83 15.97
CA ALA A 406 3.73 6.01 16.76
C ALA A 406 2.75 7.18 16.55
N ILE A 407 2.41 7.51 15.31
CA ILE A 407 1.52 8.63 14.98
C ILE A 407 0.07 8.34 15.39
N ALA A 408 -0.40 7.10 15.20
CA ALA A 408 -1.76 6.71 15.57
C ALA A 408 -1.94 6.62 17.11
N THR A 409 -0.86 6.36 17.86
CA THR A 409 -0.88 6.13 19.31
C THR A 409 0.18 6.93 20.07
N PRO A 410 0.19 8.27 19.96
CA PRO A 410 1.31 9.09 20.45
C PRO A 410 1.52 8.98 21.96
N ALA A 411 0.48 8.66 22.73
CA ALA A 411 0.58 8.42 24.17
C ALA A 411 1.47 7.22 24.54
N THR A 412 1.71 6.30 23.60
CA THR A 412 2.62 5.15 23.81
C THR A 412 4.07 5.46 23.46
N TRP A 413 4.35 6.62 22.82
CA TRP A 413 5.68 6.93 22.31
C TRP A 413 6.74 6.85 23.40
N GLU A 414 6.51 7.28 24.65
CA GLU A 414 7.48 7.20 25.76
C GLU A 414 7.27 6.01 26.72
N GLY A 415 6.64 4.93 26.26
CA GLY A 415 6.34 3.78 27.12
C GLY A 415 5.23 4.08 28.13
N GLY A 416 4.38 5.06 27.81
CA GLY A 416 3.15 5.31 28.54
C GLY A 416 2.30 4.04 28.54
N ASN A 417 1.95 3.56 29.75
CA ASN A 417 1.07 2.40 29.94
C ASN A 417 -0.42 2.73 29.71
N GLY A 418 -0.72 3.94 29.21
CA GLY A 418 -2.08 4.28 28.79
C GLY A 418 -2.50 3.42 27.60
N PRO A 419 -3.80 3.27 27.33
CA PRO A 419 -4.30 2.43 26.23
C PRO A 419 -3.79 2.82 24.82
N GLY A 420 -2.94 3.84 24.69
CA GLY A 420 -2.33 4.28 23.43
C GLY A 420 -3.29 4.97 22.48
N ILE A 421 -4.59 4.71 22.61
CA ILE A 421 -5.64 5.46 21.96
C ILE A 421 -5.75 6.80 22.70
N PRO A 422 -5.68 7.94 22.01
CA PRO A 422 -6.17 9.20 22.57
C PRO A 422 -7.55 8.92 23.18
N GLU A 423 -7.84 9.43 24.38
CA GLU A 423 -9.16 9.27 25.00
C GLU A 423 -10.20 9.60 23.93
N CYS A 424 -10.91 8.58 23.45
CA CYS A 424 -12.02 8.80 22.53
C CYS A 424 -12.97 9.71 23.28
N PRO A 425 -13.15 10.96 22.81
CA PRO A 425 -14.00 11.89 23.52
C PRO A 425 -15.33 11.20 23.76
N PRO A 426 -15.87 11.22 24.99
CA PRO A 426 -17.14 10.56 25.29
C PRO A 426 -18.29 11.06 24.38
N ASP A 427 -18.09 12.20 23.70
CA ASP A 427 -19.06 12.91 22.89
C ASP A 427 -18.65 13.09 21.42
N VAL A 428 -17.86 12.21 20.79
CA VAL A 428 -17.70 12.30 19.31
C VAL A 428 -19.08 12.09 18.69
N PRO A 429 -19.74 13.12 18.13
CA PRO A 429 -21.05 12.97 17.55
C PRO A 429 -20.92 11.99 16.39
N ASP A 430 -21.85 11.05 16.28
CA ASP A 430 -21.91 10.10 15.17
C ASP A 430 -21.74 10.86 13.84
N ALA A 431 -20.67 10.55 13.11
CA ALA A 431 -20.27 11.28 11.91
C ALA A 431 -21.27 11.09 10.74
N GLY A 432 -22.31 10.28 10.91
CA GLY A 432 -23.41 10.17 9.97
C GLY A 432 -24.49 11.22 10.22
N THR A 433 -24.45 12.36 9.52
CA THR A 433 -25.65 13.04 8.95
C THR A 433 -25.40 14.42 8.32
N GLY A 434 -24.24 15.06 8.48
CA GLY A 434 -24.03 16.44 8.04
C GLY A 434 -23.29 16.62 6.72
N GLY A 435 -23.91 16.36 5.56
CA GLY A 435 -23.23 16.64 4.29
C GLY A 435 -23.94 16.30 2.97
N GLY A 436 -25.28 16.23 2.93
CA GLY A 436 -26.04 16.04 1.69
C GLY A 436 -26.61 17.35 1.16
N GLY A 437 -25.82 18.14 0.43
CA GLY A 437 -26.29 19.34 -0.26
C GLY A 437 -27.04 19.01 -1.56
N ASN A 438 -28.37 19.00 -1.47
CA ASN A 438 -29.39 19.25 -2.50
C ASN A 438 -29.09 18.95 -3.99
N ALA A 439 -29.69 17.87 -4.50
CA ALA A 439 -30.29 17.84 -5.83
C ALA A 439 -31.70 17.23 -5.72
N ALA A 440 -32.71 18.05 -6.03
CA ALA A 440 -34.13 17.71 -5.96
C ALA A 440 -34.62 16.98 -7.22
N ALA A 441 -35.43 15.94 -7.03
CA ALA A 441 -36.57 15.48 -7.86
C ALA A 441 -36.95 14.05 -7.38
N SER A 442 -37.94 13.92 -6.49
CA SER A 442 -39.37 13.67 -6.77
C SER A 442 -39.70 12.23 -7.20
N GLY A 443 -40.52 11.54 -6.40
CA GLY A 443 -41.31 10.39 -6.86
C GLY A 443 -41.45 9.26 -5.84
N GLU A 444 -42.64 9.19 -5.23
CA GLU A 444 -43.26 8.04 -4.56
C GLU A 444 -43.09 6.75 -5.43
N ASP A 445 -43.06 5.51 -4.96
CA ASP A 445 -44.01 4.87 -4.05
C ASP A 445 -43.57 3.41 -3.79
N SER A 446 -44.09 2.81 -2.71
CA SER A 446 -44.33 1.37 -2.50
C SER A 446 -43.18 0.33 -2.32
N GLY A 447 -43.00 -0.07 -1.05
CA GLY A 447 -43.13 -1.46 -0.57
C GLY A 447 -42.21 -2.58 -1.09
N CYS A 448 -41.38 -3.15 -0.20
CA CYS A 448 -40.88 -4.53 -0.19
C CYS A 448 -40.40 -4.82 1.26
N GLY A 449 -40.73 -5.90 1.96
CA GLY A 449 -40.96 -7.28 1.53
C GLY A 449 -39.71 -8.14 1.79
N CYS A 450 -39.21 -8.21 3.02
CA CYS A 450 -38.04 -9.02 3.37
C CYS A 450 -38.35 -10.52 3.23
N ARG A 451 -37.78 -11.17 2.21
CA ARG A 451 -37.56 -12.62 2.20
C ARG A 451 -36.07 -12.90 2.13
N VAL A 452 -35.56 -13.50 3.21
CA VAL A 452 -34.22 -14.07 3.29
C VAL A 452 -34.23 -15.38 2.49
N SER A 453 -33.48 -15.43 1.39
CA SER A 453 -33.16 -16.68 0.69
C SER A 453 -31.75 -17.12 1.04
N GLN A 454 -31.66 -18.34 1.58
CA GLN A 454 -30.41 -19.08 1.75
C GLN A 454 -29.73 -19.28 0.40
N VAL A 455 -28.49 -18.82 0.25
CA VAL A 455 -27.65 -19.12 -0.91
C VAL A 455 -26.70 -20.26 -0.54
N ARG A 456 -26.87 -21.39 -1.23
CA ARG A 456 -25.93 -22.51 -1.23
C ARG A 456 -24.63 -22.13 -1.93
N ALA A 457 -23.52 -22.58 -1.36
CA ALA A 457 -22.18 -22.44 -1.90
C ALA A 457 -22.05 -23.08 -3.30
N GLY A 458 -21.74 -22.26 -4.29
CA GLY A 458 -21.34 -22.66 -5.64
C GLY A 458 -20.19 -21.76 -6.09
N SER A 459 -18.96 -22.27 -5.95
CA SER A 459 -17.73 -21.62 -6.39
C SER A 459 -17.73 -21.49 -7.93
N PHE A 460 -17.11 -20.41 -8.45
CA PHE A 460 -16.82 -20.08 -9.88
C PHE A 460 -17.72 -19.10 -10.67
N ALA A 461 -18.74 -18.45 -10.09
CA ALA A 461 -19.61 -17.54 -10.87
C ALA A 461 -19.12 -16.08 -11.04
N TRP A 462 -18.15 -15.59 -10.27
CA TRP A 462 -17.89 -14.13 -10.19
C TRP A 462 -17.09 -13.55 -11.35
N LEU A 463 -16.04 -14.24 -11.85
CA LEU A 463 -15.42 -13.84 -13.12
C LEU A 463 -16.44 -13.90 -14.26
N GLY A 464 -17.35 -14.86 -14.21
CA GLY A 464 -18.43 -15.03 -15.19
C GLY A 464 -19.43 -13.87 -15.20
N LEU A 465 -19.79 -13.30 -14.05
CA LEU A 465 -20.72 -12.17 -13.99
C LEU A 465 -20.08 -10.86 -14.51
N ALA A 466 -18.84 -10.58 -14.14
CA ALA A 466 -18.10 -9.43 -14.65
C ALA A 466 -17.81 -9.57 -16.16
N LEU A 467 -17.40 -10.77 -16.62
CA LEU A 467 -17.22 -11.08 -18.04
C LEU A 467 -18.55 -11.05 -18.81
N ALA A 468 -19.66 -11.50 -18.23
CA ALA A 468 -20.98 -11.43 -18.87
C ALA A 468 -21.47 -10.00 -19.01
N LEU A 469 -21.26 -9.14 -18.00
CA LEU A 469 -21.58 -7.71 -18.08
C LEU A 469 -20.69 -6.98 -19.11
N ALA A 470 -19.40 -7.32 -19.19
CA ALA A 470 -18.47 -6.81 -20.20
C ALA A 470 -18.83 -7.29 -21.63
N ALA A 471 -19.16 -8.58 -21.79
CA ALA A 471 -19.57 -9.18 -23.07
C ALA A 471 -20.89 -8.59 -23.58
N ARG A 472 -21.86 -8.32 -22.69
CA ARG A 472 -23.14 -7.68 -23.06
C ARG A 472 -22.97 -6.24 -23.54
N ARG A 473 -21.91 -5.53 -23.12
CA ARG A 473 -21.56 -4.20 -23.63
C ARG A 473 -20.81 -4.24 -24.97
N ARG A 474 -19.94 -5.23 -25.20
CA ARG A 474 -19.29 -5.44 -26.52
C ARG A 474 -20.32 -5.75 -27.61
N SER A 475 -21.34 -6.54 -27.28
CA SER A 475 -22.48 -6.84 -28.16
C SER A 475 -23.30 -5.58 -28.54
N ARG A 476 -23.43 -4.59 -27.65
CA ARG A 476 -24.17 -3.34 -27.94
C ARG A 476 -23.39 -2.35 -28.81
N ARG A 477 -22.06 -2.42 -28.85
CA ARG A 477 -21.24 -1.52 -29.70
C ARG A 477 -21.05 -2.02 -31.14
N GLN A 478 -21.35 -3.29 -31.45
CA GLN A 478 -21.29 -3.83 -32.81
C GLN A 478 -22.60 -3.66 -33.61
N ALA A 479 -23.66 -3.10 -33.02
CA ALA A 479 -24.87 -2.72 -33.74
C ALA A 479 -24.70 -1.32 -34.37
N GLY A 480 -23.88 -1.22 -35.41
CA GLY A 480 -23.84 -0.05 -36.29
C GLY A 480 -24.99 -0.08 -37.31
N PRO A 481 -25.47 1.08 -37.81
CA PRO A 481 -26.60 1.13 -38.74
C PRO A 481 -26.23 0.52 -40.09
N ASN A 482 -27.07 -0.40 -40.57
CA ASN A 482 -27.02 -0.91 -41.94
C ASN A 482 -27.20 0.24 -42.94
N ILE A 483 -26.11 0.65 -43.58
CA ILE A 483 -26.16 1.55 -44.75
C ILE A 483 -26.60 0.69 -45.94
N HIS A 484 -27.88 0.80 -46.28
CA HIS A 484 -28.41 0.27 -47.53
C HIS A 484 -27.90 1.10 -48.71
N HIS A 485 -27.03 0.52 -49.52
CA HIS A 485 -26.85 0.95 -50.91
C HIS A 485 -28.12 0.57 -51.69
N ARG A 486 -28.83 1.58 -52.22
CA ARG A 486 -29.68 1.44 -53.40
C ARG A 486 -28.93 1.99 -54.61
N GLN A 487 -29.17 1.30 -55.72
CA GLN A 487 -28.63 1.44 -57.07
C GLN A 487 -28.74 2.86 -57.63
#